data_AF-A0A920UMJ8-F1
#
_entry.id   AF-A0A920UMJ8-F1
#
_cell.length_a   1.000
_cell.length_b   1.000
_cell.length_c   1.000
_cell.angle_alpha   90.00
_cell.angle_beta   90.00
_cell.angle_gamma   90.00
#
_symmetry.space_group_name_H-M   'P 1'
#
loop_
_entity.id
_entity.type
_entity.pdbx_description
1 polymer ?
#
loop_
_entity_poly.entity_id
_entity_poly.type
_entity_poly.pdbx_seq_one_letter_code
_entity_poly.pdbx_strand_id
1 'polypeptide(L)'
;MLVIGVDYSGAKTDNNTWISRGIFSENTLTIESCEPITRGNLTSTLGKLNLPTIASIDFPFSVPEQFSKFWCPEAKDMTELWHATSGITLNDFLFFRDEFVKQHGEPKRFGDTLYPECYSCLHKANPNLVPMTFYGMQMLDQFKTRPDFSIPPLPSDSITQSVLLEAMPGAGLRAMGLPLRGTRMDAKHIESEK
;
A
#
# COMPACT_ATOMS: atom_id res chain seq x y z
N MET A 1 18.82 -10.52 6.30
CA MET A 1 17.89 -10.27 5.19
C MET A 1 17.52 -8.79 5.18
N LEU A 2 17.54 -8.13 4.02
CA LEU A 2 17.09 -6.74 3.92
C LEU A 2 15.56 -6.71 4.01
N VAL A 3 15.05 -5.81 4.85
CA VAL A 3 13.63 -5.53 5.02
C VAL A 3 13.39 -4.05 4.81
N ILE A 4 12.36 -3.74 4.03
CA ILE A 4 11.92 -2.38 3.74
C ILE A 4 10.49 -2.25 4.27
N GLY A 5 10.25 -1.18 5.02
CA GLY A 5 8.91 -0.73 5.39
C GLY A 5 8.62 0.60 4.73
N VAL A 6 7.43 0.76 4.16
CA VAL A 6 7.01 1.99 3.47
C VAL A 6 5.69 2.47 4.04
N ASP A 7 5.65 3.76 4.40
CA ASP A 7 4.43 4.55 4.59
C ASP A 7 4.17 5.35 3.30
N TYR A 8 3.18 4.92 2.54
CA TYR A 8 2.91 5.27 1.16
C TYR A 8 1.83 6.34 1.09
N SER A 9 2.19 7.52 0.61
CA SER A 9 1.26 8.64 0.63
C SER A 9 0.30 8.66 -0.57
N GLY A 10 -0.98 8.83 -0.26
CA GLY A 10 -2.02 9.24 -1.21
C GLY A 10 -2.17 10.76 -1.34
N ALA A 11 -1.30 11.55 -0.73
CA ALA A 11 -1.39 13.00 -0.82
C ALA A 11 -1.25 13.48 -2.28
N LYS A 12 -1.87 14.62 -2.56
CA LYS A 12 -1.75 15.30 -3.86
C LYS A 12 -0.28 15.62 -4.17
N THR A 13 0.47 16.04 -3.17
CA THR A 13 1.91 16.27 -3.27
C THR A 13 2.68 14.97 -3.07
N ASP A 14 3.76 14.80 -3.84
CA ASP A 14 4.59 13.59 -3.83
C ASP A 14 5.78 13.70 -2.86
N ASN A 15 5.52 14.10 -1.62
CA ASN A 15 6.57 14.39 -0.63
C ASN A 15 6.26 13.88 0.79
N ASN A 16 5.24 13.04 0.93
CA ASN A 16 4.79 12.52 2.22
C ASN A 16 4.94 11.00 2.34
N THR A 17 5.60 10.35 1.38
CA THR A 17 5.95 8.92 1.49
C THR A 17 7.23 8.79 2.32
N TRP A 18 7.30 7.78 3.17
CA TRP A 18 8.47 7.45 3.96
C TRP A 18 8.95 6.04 3.66
N ILE A 19 10.27 5.85 3.69
CA ILE A 19 10.91 4.55 3.56
C ILE A 19 11.79 4.31 4.78
N SER A 20 11.65 3.13 5.34
CA SER A 20 12.56 2.59 6.35
C SER A 20 13.30 1.39 5.78
N ARG A 21 14.57 1.25 6.13
CA ARG A 21 15.39 0.09 5.79
C ARG A 21 15.93 -0.52 7.06
N GLY A 22 15.93 -1.84 7.11
CA GLY A 22 16.51 -2.57 8.21
C GLY A 22 17.01 -3.94 7.82
N ILE A 23 17.82 -4.52 8.70
CA ILE A 23 18.34 -5.87 8.55
C ILE A 23 17.64 -6.76 9.57
N PHE A 24 16.98 -7.80 9.07
CA PHE A 24 16.49 -8.88 9.90
C PHE A 24 17.53 -10.00 9.96
N SER A 25 18.05 -10.27 11.16
CA SER A 25 19.02 -11.33 11.45
C SER A 25 18.79 -11.86 12.86
N GLU A 26 18.94 -13.17 13.07
CA GLU A 26 18.87 -13.80 14.40
C GLU A 26 17.63 -13.36 15.22
N ASN A 27 16.47 -13.32 14.55
CA ASN A 27 15.19 -12.90 15.14
C ASN A 27 15.14 -11.44 15.65
N THR A 28 16.07 -10.60 15.20
CA THR A 28 16.16 -9.18 15.50
C THR A 28 16.04 -8.36 14.23
N LEU A 29 15.19 -7.33 14.24
CA LEU A 29 15.10 -6.33 13.18
C LEU A 29 15.82 -5.06 13.63
N THR A 30 16.95 -4.76 13.01
CA THR A 30 17.68 -3.50 13.23
C THR A 30 17.30 -2.51 12.15
N ILE A 31 16.70 -1.38 12.53
CA ILE A 31 16.40 -0.28 11.59
C ILE A 31 17.68 0.54 11.37
N GLU A 32 18.11 0.62 10.12
CA GLU A 32 19.33 1.34 9.70
C GLU A 32 19.02 2.76 9.24
N SER A 33 17.88 2.96 8.58
CA SER A 33 17.44 4.28 8.12
C SER A 33 15.92 4.43 8.13
N CYS A 34 15.48 5.67 8.24
CA CYS A 34 14.08 6.09 8.05
C CYS A 34 14.10 7.51 7.49
N GLU A 35 13.65 7.69 6.26
CA GLU A 35 13.77 8.95 5.52
C GLU A 35 12.57 9.20 4.60
N PRO A 36 12.26 10.47 4.29
CA PRO A 36 11.24 10.80 3.30
C PRO A 36 11.70 10.41 1.90
N ILE A 37 10.75 9.97 1.07
CA ILE A 37 10.98 9.61 -0.34
C ILE A 37 9.78 10.05 -1.19
N THR A 38 9.99 10.28 -2.48
CA THR A 38 8.87 10.48 -3.42
C THR A 38 8.37 9.13 -3.94
N ARG A 39 7.13 9.02 -4.39
CA ARG A 39 6.58 7.79 -4.99
C ARG A 39 7.42 7.36 -6.21
N GLY A 40 7.83 8.30 -7.06
CA GLY A 40 8.69 8.00 -8.21
C GLY A 40 10.08 7.46 -7.82
N ASN A 41 10.69 8.05 -6.78
CA ASN A 41 11.98 7.58 -6.27
C ASN A 41 11.86 6.24 -5.55
N LEU A 42 10.72 5.97 -4.89
CA LEU A 42 10.44 4.67 -4.28
C LEU A 42 10.45 3.57 -5.35
N THR A 43 9.71 3.75 -6.44
CA THR A 43 9.70 2.80 -7.57
C THR A 43 11.11 2.56 -8.12
N SER A 44 11.87 3.64 -8.32
CA SER A 44 13.26 3.55 -8.79
C SER A 44 14.18 2.84 -7.80
N THR A 45 13.95 3.03 -6.49
CA THR A 45 14.75 2.44 -5.41
C THR A 45 14.48 0.95 -5.31
N LEU A 46 13.21 0.56 -5.27
CA LEU A 46 12.81 -0.85 -5.27
C LEU A 46 13.34 -1.55 -6.53
N GLY A 47 13.22 -0.93 -7.70
CA GLY A 47 13.69 -1.52 -8.95
C GLY A 47 15.20 -1.72 -9.09
N LYS A 48 16.00 -1.17 -8.18
CA LYS A 48 17.48 -1.31 -8.13
C LYS A 48 17.95 -2.33 -7.08
N LEU A 49 17.04 -2.99 -6.38
CA LEU A 49 17.39 -4.05 -5.43
C LEU A 49 18.13 -5.17 -6.15
N ASN A 50 19.28 -5.57 -5.62
CA ASN A 50 20.18 -6.58 -6.20
C ASN A 50 20.32 -7.82 -5.32
N LEU A 51 19.62 -7.85 -4.18
CA LEU A 51 19.57 -8.96 -3.24
C LEU A 51 18.11 -9.26 -2.87
N PRO A 52 17.77 -10.51 -2.55
CA PRO A 52 16.44 -10.86 -2.07
C PRO A 52 16.05 -10.00 -0.87
N THR A 53 14.96 -9.25 -1.03
CA THR A 53 14.49 -8.24 -0.08
C THR A 53 13.00 -8.41 0.15
N ILE A 54 12.54 -8.21 1.39
CA ILE A 54 11.11 -8.10 1.67
C ILE A 54 10.77 -6.62 1.78
N ALA A 55 9.89 -6.12 0.92
CA ALA A 55 9.36 -4.76 0.99
C ALA A 55 7.88 -4.79 1.34
N SER A 56 7.54 -4.30 2.54
CA SER A 56 6.18 -4.16 3.03
C SER A 56 5.69 -2.73 2.77
N ILE A 57 4.62 -2.58 2.00
CA ILE A 57 4.13 -1.29 1.51
C ILE A 57 2.66 -1.11 1.86
N ASP A 58 2.32 -0.05 2.56
CA ASP A 58 1.02 0.15 3.22
C ASP A 58 -0.07 0.79 2.34
N PHE A 59 -0.22 0.32 1.10
CA PHE A 59 -1.40 0.65 0.28
C PHE A 59 -2.11 -0.62 -0.21
N PRO A 60 -3.43 -0.55 -0.49
CA PRO A 60 -4.16 -1.67 -1.08
C PRO A 60 -3.64 -2.05 -2.48
N PHE A 61 -3.19 -3.29 -2.70
CA PHE A 61 -2.71 -3.76 -4.01
C PHE A 61 -3.85 -4.03 -5.00
N SER A 62 -5.10 -3.95 -4.55
CA SER A 62 -6.28 -4.28 -5.35
C SER A 62 -7.47 -3.42 -4.96
N VAL A 63 -8.59 -3.64 -5.64
CA VAL A 63 -9.87 -2.97 -5.39
C VAL A 63 -10.98 -4.00 -5.18
N PRO A 64 -12.16 -3.62 -4.65
CA PRO A 64 -13.30 -4.52 -4.56
C PRO A 64 -13.66 -5.09 -5.93
N GLU A 65 -13.98 -6.38 -6.00
CA GLU A 65 -14.31 -7.08 -7.25
C GLU A 65 -15.46 -6.41 -8.02
N GLN A 66 -16.47 -5.92 -7.30
CA GLN A 66 -17.59 -5.19 -7.91
C GLN A 66 -17.12 -3.90 -8.59
N PHE A 67 -16.14 -3.21 -7.98
CA PHE A 67 -15.58 -2.00 -8.57
C PHE A 67 -14.73 -2.34 -9.79
N SER A 68 -13.86 -3.36 -9.73
CA SER A 68 -13.05 -3.75 -10.88
C SER A 68 -13.92 -4.10 -12.09
N LYS A 69 -15.01 -4.86 -11.89
CA LYS A 69 -15.98 -5.18 -12.95
C LYS A 69 -16.73 -3.97 -13.50
N PHE A 70 -16.94 -2.93 -12.68
CA PHE A 70 -17.62 -1.71 -13.09
C PHE A 70 -16.75 -0.85 -14.02
N TRP A 71 -15.49 -0.61 -13.66
CA TRP A 71 -14.65 0.33 -14.40
C TRP A 71 -13.76 -0.35 -15.46
N CYS A 72 -13.36 -1.60 -15.24
CA CYS A 72 -12.52 -2.39 -16.15
C CYS A 72 -13.09 -3.81 -16.29
N PRO A 73 -14.27 -3.99 -16.92
CA PRO A 73 -14.95 -5.28 -17.02
C PRO A 73 -14.12 -6.37 -17.73
N GLU A 74 -13.20 -5.97 -18.60
CA GLU A 74 -12.35 -6.88 -19.36
C GLU A 74 -11.15 -7.42 -18.56
N ALA A 75 -10.82 -6.81 -17.41
CA ALA A 75 -9.69 -7.24 -16.60
C ALA A 75 -9.96 -8.61 -15.96
N LYS A 76 -9.13 -9.60 -16.30
CA LYS A 76 -9.22 -10.98 -15.80
C LYS A 76 -8.61 -11.16 -14.41
N ASP A 77 -7.60 -10.36 -14.11
CA ASP A 77 -6.88 -10.40 -12.84
C ASP A 77 -6.35 -9.02 -12.43
N MET A 78 -5.64 -8.96 -11.30
CA MET A 78 -5.09 -7.72 -10.77
C MET A 78 -4.00 -7.12 -11.66
N THR A 79 -3.26 -7.93 -12.42
CA THR A 79 -2.18 -7.46 -13.28
C THR A 79 -2.70 -6.65 -14.47
N GLU A 80 -3.82 -7.10 -15.05
CA GLU A 80 -4.54 -6.36 -16.10
C GLU A 80 -5.17 -5.08 -15.52
N LEU A 81 -5.65 -5.14 -14.28
CA LEU A 81 -6.18 -3.97 -13.58
C LEU A 81 -5.10 -2.90 -13.32
N TRP A 82 -3.91 -3.31 -12.88
CA TRP A 82 -2.76 -2.41 -12.70
C TRP A 82 -2.37 -1.76 -14.01
N HIS A 83 -2.35 -2.55 -15.09
CA HIS A 83 -2.05 -2.04 -16.43
C HIS A 83 -3.08 -1.02 -16.93
N ALA A 84 -4.37 -1.30 -16.77
CA ALA A 84 -5.43 -0.35 -17.10
C ALA A 84 -5.31 0.94 -16.27
N THR A 85 -4.90 0.82 -15.00
CA THR A 85 -4.67 1.98 -14.11
C THR A 85 -3.50 2.85 -14.57
N SER A 86 -2.43 2.25 -15.12
CA SER A 86 -1.32 2.99 -15.74
C SER A 86 -1.73 3.78 -16.98
N GLY A 87 -2.82 3.39 -17.64
CA GLY A 87 -3.34 4.04 -18.86
C GLY A 87 -4.26 5.24 -18.62
N ILE A 88 -4.63 5.55 -17.38
CA ILE A 88 -5.59 6.61 -17.03
C ILE A 88 -5.03 7.58 -16.00
N THR A 89 -5.70 8.71 -15.81
CA THR A 89 -5.33 9.69 -14.79
C THR A 89 -6.04 9.40 -13.47
N LEU A 90 -5.54 10.01 -12.37
CA LEU A 90 -6.23 9.96 -11.09
C LEU A 90 -7.65 10.54 -11.18
N ASN A 91 -7.87 11.55 -12.03
CA ASN A 91 -9.19 12.15 -12.20
C ASN A 91 -10.18 11.17 -12.85
N ASP A 92 -9.72 10.40 -13.85
CA ASP A 92 -10.54 9.36 -14.47
C ASP A 92 -10.90 8.28 -13.45
N PHE A 93 -9.91 7.84 -12.65
CA PHE A 93 -10.14 6.86 -11.58
C PHE A 93 -11.12 7.37 -10.52
N LEU A 94 -11.01 8.65 -10.13
CA LEU A 94 -11.94 9.30 -9.21
C LEU A 94 -13.35 9.40 -9.79
N PHE A 95 -13.48 9.65 -11.10
CA PHE A 95 -14.77 9.65 -11.80
C PHE A 95 -15.42 8.26 -11.76
N PHE A 96 -14.71 7.20 -12.16
CA PHE A 96 -15.24 5.83 -12.08
C PHE A 96 -15.64 5.45 -10.66
N ARG A 97 -14.79 5.78 -9.69
CA ARG A 97 -15.09 5.58 -8.28
C ARG A 97 -16.40 6.28 -7.90
N ASP A 98 -16.56 7.55 -8.23
CA ASP A 98 -17.75 8.30 -7.80
C ASP A 98 -19.03 7.79 -8.43
N GLU A 99 -19.01 7.42 -9.71
CA GLU A 99 -20.15 6.80 -10.38
C GLU A 99 -20.52 5.46 -9.76
N PHE A 100 -19.53 4.65 -9.37
CA PHE A 100 -19.75 3.38 -8.68
C PHE A 100 -20.31 3.58 -7.26
N VAL A 101 -19.68 4.45 -6.47
CA VAL A 101 -20.03 4.65 -5.05
C VAL A 101 -21.44 5.23 -4.89
N LYS A 102 -21.91 6.06 -5.83
CA LYS A 102 -23.31 6.53 -5.86
C LYS A 102 -24.33 5.39 -5.90
N GLN A 103 -23.98 4.27 -6.53
CA GLN A 103 -24.89 3.14 -6.76
C GLN A 103 -24.69 2.01 -5.75
N HIS A 104 -23.45 1.81 -5.28
CA HIS A 104 -23.06 0.62 -4.53
C HIS A 104 -22.45 0.92 -3.14
N GLY A 105 -22.26 2.19 -2.79
CA GLY A 105 -21.54 2.59 -1.59
C GLY A 105 -20.03 2.30 -1.69
N GLU A 106 -19.36 2.19 -0.54
CA GLU A 106 -17.92 1.92 -0.44
C GLU A 106 -17.66 0.49 0.05
N PRO A 107 -17.88 -0.55 -0.78
CA PRO A 107 -17.63 -1.94 -0.38
C PRO A 107 -16.16 -2.16 -0.05
N LYS A 108 -15.90 -3.04 0.91
CA LYS A 108 -14.56 -3.51 1.27
C LYS A 108 -14.11 -4.61 0.32
N ARG A 109 -12.79 -4.80 0.17
CA ARG A 109 -12.26 -6.04 -0.40
C ARG A 109 -12.47 -7.18 0.58
N PHE A 110 -12.48 -8.42 0.11
CA PHE A 110 -12.62 -9.58 0.99
C PHE A 110 -11.61 -9.58 2.14
N GLY A 111 -10.31 -9.33 1.86
CA GLY A 111 -9.28 -9.24 2.90
C GLY A 111 -9.51 -8.13 3.93
N ASP A 112 -10.06 -6.98 3.52
CA ASP A 112 -10.37 -5.87 4.42
C ASP A 112 -11.54 -6.19 5.38
N THR A 113 -12.35 -7.21 5.09
CA THR A 113 -13.46 -7.63 5.99
C THR A 113 -12.96 -8.43 7.19
N LEU A 114 -11.74 -8.94 7.15
CA LEU A 114 -11.15 -9.72 8.24
C LEU A 114 -10.73 -8.83 9.42
N TYR A 115 -10.60 -7.51 9.20
CA TYR A 115 -10.11 -6.55 10.19
C TYR A 115 -11.08 -5.35 10.30
N PRO A 116 -11.64 -5.08 11.50
CA PRO A 116 -12.61 -4.00 11.67
C PRO A 116 -12.03 -2.60 11.41
N GLU A 117 -10.73 -2.42 11.59
CA GLU A 117 -9.99 -1.16 11.37
C GLU A 117 -9.77 -0.82 9.89
N CYS A 118 -9.93 -1.78 8.98
CA CYS A 118 -9.72 -1.53 7.56
C CYS A 118 -10.86 -0.69 6.98
N TYR A 119 -10.52 0.30 6.17
CA TYR A 119 -11.46 1.04 5.34
C TYR A 119 -11.48 0.45 3.93
N SER A 120 -12.52 0.75 3.16
CA SER A 120 -12.50 0.47 1.72
C SER A 120 -11.37 1.25 1.06
N CYS A 121 -10.68 0.65 0.09
CA CYS A 121 -9.75 1.39 -0.76
C CYS A 121 -10.45 2.47 -1.61
N LEU A 122 -11.79 2.46 -1.68
CA LEU A 122 -12.61 3.49 -2.32
C LEU A 122 -12.88 4.70 -1.40
N HIS A 123 -12.37 4.67 -0.16
CA HIS A 123 -12.54 5.74 0.81
C HIS A 123 -11.65 6.95 0.47
N LYS A 124 -12.27 8.12 0.33
CA LYS A 124 -11.60 9.36 -0.11
C LYS A 124 -11.05 10.22 1.02
N ALA A 125 -11.53 10.04 2.25
CA ALA A 125 -11.21 10.91 3.37
C ALA A 125 -10.32 10.18 4.36
N ASN A 126 -9.31 10.86 4.90
CA ASN A 126 -8.35 10.39 5.92
C ASN A 126 -8.67 9.01 6.58
N PRO A 127 -7.96 7.92 6.18
CA PRO A 127 -6.83 7.90 5.24
C PRO A 127 -7.26 8.07 3.77
N ASN A 128 -6.41 8.75 2.98
CA ASN A 128 -6.67 9.00 1.57
C ASN A 128 -6.34 7.76 0.71
N LEU A 129 -7.12 6.68 0.90
CA LEU A 129 -6.84 5.37 0.32
C LEU A 129 -7.04 5.34 -1.18
N VAL A 130 -8.00 6.09 -1.74
CA VAL A 130 -8.24 6.10 -3.19
C VAL A 130 -6.99 6.48 -3.99
N PRO A 131 -6.32 7.62 -3.73
CA PRO A 131 -5.08 7.94 -4.44
C PRO A 131 -3.92 7.02 -4.08
N MET A 132 -3.83 6.50 -2.84
CA MET A 132 -2.81 5.50 -2.48
C MET A 132 -2.91 4.27 -3.37
N THR A 133 -4.13 3.71 -3.48
CA THR A 133 -4.41 2.56 -4.33
C THR A 133 -4.16 2.87 -5.80
N PHE A 134 -4.59 4.03 -6.29
CA PHE A 134 -4.33 4.44 -7.68
C PHE A 134 -2.83 4.48 -8.01
N TYR A 135 -2.04 5.27 -7.29
CA TYR A 135 -0.60 5.39 -7.56
C TYR A 135 0.15 4.10 -7.26
N GLY A 136 -0.28 3.36 -6.24
CA GLY A 136 0.26 2.06 -5.89
C GLY A 136 0.07 1.04 -7.02
N MET A 137 -1.11 0.94 -7.62
CA MET A 137 -1.34 0.08 -8.80
C MET A 137 -0.45 0.48 -9.99
N GLN A 138 -0.26 1.77 -10.27
CA GLN A 138 0.67 2.23 -11.32
C GLN A 138 2.13 1.86 -11.02
N MET A 139 2.52 1.82 -9.74
CA MET A 139 3.83 1.34 -9.34
C MET A 139 3.95 -0.18 -9.55
N LEU A 140 2.97 -0.96 -9.08
CA LEU A 140 2.95 -2.43 -9.23
C LEU A 140 2.99 -2.85 -10.69
N ASP A 141 2.35 -2.09 -11.58
CA ASP A 141 2.36 -2.30 -13.02
C ASP A 141 3.77 -2.41 -13.62
N GLN A 142 4.73 -1.69 -13.04
CA GLN A 142 6.14 -1.66 -13.47
C GLN A 142 6.94 -2.87 -12.96
N PHE A 143 6.44 -3.57 -11.94
CA PHE A 143 7.10 -4.74 -11.34
C PHE A 143 6.49 -6.06 -11.77
N LYS A 144 5.23 -6.08 -12.21
CA LYS A 144 4.45 -7.31 -12.43
C LYS A 144 5.07 -8.32 -13.40
N THR A 145 5.91 -7.87 -14.34
CA THR A 145 6.58 -8.74 -15.33
C THR A 145 8.06 -8.98 -15.01
N ARG A 146 8.56 -8.44 -13.91
CA ARG A 146 9.98 -8.55 -13.55
C ARG A 146 10.28 -9.90 -12.89
N PRO A 147 11.22 -10.69 -13.43
CA PRO A 147 11.51 -12.03 -12.90
C PRO A 147 12.25 -12.02 -11.55
N ASP A 148 12.75 -10.86 -11.12
CA ASP A 148 13.41 -10.67 -9.83
C ASP A 148 12.45 -10.24 -8.71
N PHE A 149 11.15 -10.09 -9.03
CA PHE A 149 10.10 -9.72 -8.08
C PHE A 149 9.01 -10.79 -7.94
N SER A 150 8.51 -10.92 -6.72
CA SER A 150 7.30 -11.66 -6.35
C SER A 150 6.31 -10.70 -5.72
N ILE A 151 5.05 -10.73 -6.17
CA ILE A 151 3.99 -9.86 -5.66
C ILE A 151 2.79 -10.73 -5.28
N PRO A 152 2.77 -11.33 -4.08
CA PRO A 152 1.65 -12.16 -3.64
C PRO A 152 0.32 -11.39 -3.70
N PRO A 153 -0.80 -12.07 -4.03
CA PRO A 153 -0.94 -13.51 -4.24
C PRO A 153 -0.64 -13.98 -5.68
N LEU A 154 0.02 -13.17 -6.53
CA LEU A 154 0.39 -13.64 -7.87
C LEU A 154 1.32 -14.87 -7.76
N PRO A 155 1.17 -15.85 -8.68
CA PRO A 155 2.08 -17.00 -8.73
C PRO A 155 3.54 -16.55 -8.82
N SER A 156 4.42 -17.25 -8.10
CA SER A 156 5.85 -16.95 -8.04
C SER A 156 6.65 -18.26 -8.07
N ASP A 157 7.73 -18.26 -8.85
CA ASP A 157 8.50 -19.45 -9.17
C ASP A 157 9.72 -19.66 -8.24
N SER A 158 10.07 -18.70 -7.35
CA SER A 158 11.30 -18.82 -6.56
C SER A 158 11.34 -18.02 -5.25
N ILE A 159 11.97 -18.62 -4.23
CA ILE A 159 12.33 -18.03 -2.92
C ILE A 159 13.46 -16.99 -3.05
N THR A 160 14.13 -16.91 -4.21
CA THR A 160 15.26 -15.98 -4.45
C THR A 160 14.84 -14.60 -4.93
N GLN A 161 13.53 -14.33 -5.05
CA GLN A 161 13.01 -13.05 -5.54
C GLN A 161 12.89 -12.02 -4.40
N SER A 162 12.92 -10.73 -4.76
CA SER A 162 12.43 -9.69 -3.85
C SER A 162 10.92 -9.74 -3.77
N VAL A 163 10.35 -9.64 -2.57
CA VAL A 163 8.91 -9.77 -2.34
C VAL A 163 8.32 -8.41 -2.03
N LEU A 164 7.32 -7.98 -2.80
CA LEU A 164 6.48 -6.82 -2.47
C LEU A 164 5.23 -7.32 -1.75
N LEU A 165 5.06 -6.89 -0.50
CA LEU A 165 3.93 -7.27 0.34
C LEU A 165 3.01 -6.07 0.57
N GLU A 166 1.72 -6.29 0.40
CA GLU A 166 0.71 -5.37 0.90
C GLU A 166 0.76 -5.38 2.44
N ALA A 167 1.02 -4.22 3.03
CA ALA A 167 1.02 -4.04 4.46
C ALA A 167 -0.35 -3.54 4.94
N MET A 168 -0.82 -4.10 6.06
CA MET A 168 -1.96 -3.58 6.81
C MET A 168 -1.45 -3.06 8.16
N PRO A 169 -1.06 -1.77 8.28
CA PRO A 169 -0.41 -1.27 9.49
C PRO A 169 -1.23 -1.51 10.76
N GLY A 170 -2.55 -1.27 10.70
CA GLY A 170 -3.44 -1.50 11.84
C GLY A 170 -3.44 -2.95 12.32
N ALA A 171 -3.54 -3.91 11.40
CA ALA A 171 -3.49 -5.34 11.72
C ALA A 171 -2.11 -5.74 12.27
N GLY A 172 -1.03 -5.19 11.72
CA GLY A 172 0.33 -5.40 12.22
C GLY A 172 0.52 -4.89 13.65
N LEU A 173 0.09 -3.65 13.93
CA LEU A 173 0.13 -3.08 15.28
C LEU A 173 -0.67 -3.93 16.27
N ARG A 174 -1.88 -4.35 15.89
CA ARG A 174 -2.73 -5.22 16.72
C ARG A 174 -2.05 -6.56 17.03
N ALA A 175 -1.44 -7.20 16.04
CA ALA A 175 -0.74 -8.47 16.22
C ALA A 175 0.47 -8.35 17.17
N MET A 176 1.10 -7.18 17.22
CA MET A 176 2.19 -6.87 18.15
C MET A 176 1.71 -6.36 19.53
N GLY A 177 0.40 -6.24 19.76
CA GLY A 177 -0.13 -5.66 21.00
C GLY A 177 0.12 -4.15 21.13
N LEU A 178 0.35 -3.45 20.01
CA LEU A 178 0.61 -2.02 19.96
C LEU A 178 -0.68 -1.20 19.73
N PRO A 179 -0.74 0.05 20.21
CA PRO A 179 -1.91 0.91 20.03
C PRO A 179 -2.09 1.31 18.55
N LEU A 180 -3.35 1.29 18.07
CA LEU A 180 -3.72 1.63 16.68
C LEU A 180 -3.60 3.13 16.33
N ARG A 181 -3.53 4.01 17.33
CA ARG A 181 -3.42 5.46 17.12
C ARG A 181 -2.03 5.91 17.50
N GLY A 182 -1.34 6.55 16.56
CA GLY A 182 -0.39 7.58 16.94
C GLY A 182 -1.15 8.59 17.80
N THR A 183 -0.68 8.81 19.03
CA THR A 183 -1.15 9.93 19.84
C THR A 183 -0.99 11.18 18.99
N ARG A 184 -2.10 11.68 18.45
CA ARG A 184 -2.20 13.12 18.22
C ARG A 184 -1.92 13.69 19.60
N MET A 185 -0.72 14.22 19.82
CA MET A 185 -0.50 15.02 21.00
C MET A 185 -1.46 16.19 20.87
N ASP A 186 -2.64 16.05 21.45
CA ASP A 186 -3.34 17.17 22.02
C ASP A 186 -2.36 17.73 23.06
N ALA A 187 -1.60 18.74 22.65
CA ALA A 187 -0.60 19.44 23.44
C ALA A 187 -1.26 20.24 24.58
N LYS A 188 -2.07 19.59 25.42
CA LYS A 188 -2.80 20.19 26.53
C LYS A 188 -2.86 19.37 27.82
N HIS A 189 -2.21 18.20 27.92
CA HIS A 189 -2.21 17.41 29.16
C HIS A 189 -0.80 17.05 29.65
N ILE A 190 0.09 18.04 29.70
CA ILE A 190 1.29 17.98 30.56
C ILE A 190 1.38 19.30 31.34
N GLU A 191 0.36 19.60 32.12
CA GLU A 191 0.45 20.53 33.26
C GLU A 191 -0.61 20.11 34.28
N SER A 192 -0.33 19.12 35.11
CA SER A 192 -0.83 19.03 36.50
C SER A 192 -0.48 17.70 37.16
N GLU A 193 0.81 17.40 37.35
CA GLU A 193 1.22 16.61 38.52
C GLU A 193 2.58 17.17 39.00
N LYS A 194 2.48 18.14 39.93
CA LYS A 194 3.48 18.46 40.93
C LYS A 194 2.85 18.19 42.29
#